data_AF-T0PYB1-F1
#
_entry.id   AF-T0PYB1-F1
#
_cell.length_a   1.000
_cell.length_b   1.000
_cell.length_c   1.000
_cell.angle_alpha   90.00
_cell.angle_beta   90.00
_cell.angle_gamma   90.00
#
_symmetry.space_group_name_H-M   'P 1'
#
loop_
_entity.id
_entity.type
_entity.pdbx_description
1 polymer ?
#
loop_
_entity_poly.entity_id
_entity_poly.type
_entity_poly.pdbx_seq_one_letter_code
_entity_poly.pdbx_strand_id
1 'polypeptide(L)'
;MLRNVLLMATSGLVLFSKEFANAIAQPRLIGSLLTAMLEFSAKTTGAPVSFIEFANVAVTIVTNESAKVCCALFFDVADGPKFGAFLAHEILAAFVDEYASDLGNIGHNLRDFHGFHYKISEIIRDAIKPILATLQQHRGIQKAILVTEDAVTHATVEVDQLGVLVNLQSLRNLAANMMAFVGDSAQSVTIQGGRNCSIQVSAIEANATLVVAFRKGEHAASCLVAINDAMHMLTRGMSRALASL
;
A
#
# COMPACT_ATOMS: atom_id res chain seq x y z
N MET A 1 -8.32 8.51 3.48
CA MET A 1 -9.00 7.42 4.20
C MET A 1 -9.70 6.56 3.19
N LEU A 2 -9.75 5.24 3.39
CA LEU A 2 -10.56 4.37 2.54
C LEU A 2 -12.04 4.67 2.78
N ARG A 3 -12.82 4.75 1.70
CA ARG A 3 -14.26 5.07 1.74
C ARG A 3 -15.09 3.89 1.29
N ASN A 4 -14.77 3.32 0.13
CA ASN A 4 -15.47 2.15 -0.41
C ASN A 4 -14.50 1.28 -1.21
N VAL A 5 -14.72 -0.03 -1.19
CA VAL A 5 -14.15 -0.98 -2.13
C VAL A 5 -15.30 -1.64 -2.88
N LEU A 6 -15.22 -1.65 -4.21
CA LEU A 6 -16.15 -2.37 -5.08
C LEU A 6 -15.37 -3.36 -5.93
N LEU A 7 -15.75 -4.63 -5.86
CA LEU A 7 -15.30 -5.66 -6.79
C LEU A 7 -16.46 -5.96 -7.71
N MET A 8 -16.21 -5.86 -9.00
CA MET A 8 -17.23 -6.00 -10.03
C MET A 8 -16.73 -6.84 -11.19
N ALA A 9 -17.61 -7.63 -11.80
CA ALA A 9 -17.32 -8.24 -13.08
C ALA A 9 -17.20 -7.16 -14.15
N THR A 10 -16.49 -7.45 -15.24
CA THR A 10 -16.40 -6.56 -16.42
C THR A 10 -17.76 -6.23 -17.03
N SER A 11 -18.81 -7.01 -16.75
CA SER A 11 -20.21 -6.70 -17.11
C SER A 11 -20.84 -5.56 -16.29
N GLY A 12 -20.17 -5.08 -15.24
CA GLY A 12 -20.69 -4.08 -14.29
C GLY A 12 -21.49 -4.66 -13.13
N LEU A 13 -21.62 -6.00 -13.05
CA LEU A 13 -22.22 -6.67 -11.91
C LEU A 13 -21.31 -6.53 -10.68
N VAL A 14 -21.81 -5.92 -9.61
CA VAL A 14 -21.09 -5.80 -8.33
C VAL A 14 -21.09 -7.16 -7.63
N LEU A 15 -19.91 -7.77 -7.50
CA LEU A 15 -19.69 -9.05 -6.83
C LEU A 15 -19.54 -8.87 -5.32
N PHE A 16 -18.88 -7.79 -4.93
CA PHE A 16 -18.64 -7.47 -3.53
C PHE A 16 -18.53 -5.95 -3.34
N SER A 17 -19.02 -5.46 -2.20
CA SER A 17 -18.88 -4.08 -1.78
C SER A 17 -18.59 -3.99 -0.29
N LYS A 18 -17.60 -3.20 0.10
CA LYS A 18 -17.35 -2.83 1.50
C LYS A 18 -17.33 -1.33 1.64
N GLU A 19 -18.12 -0.84 2.58
CA GLU A 19 -18.12 0.55 3.02
C GLU A 19 -17.20 0.68 4.22
N PHE A 20 -16.46 1.79 4.27
CA PHE A 20 -15.63 2.20 5.38
C PHE A 20 -16.15 3.55 5.92
N ALA A 21 -15.29 4.36 6.50
CA ALA A 21 -15.66 5.69 6.95
C ALA A 21 -15.85 6.67 5.77
N ASN A 22 -16.84 7.57 5.87
CA ASN A 22 -17.20 8.53 4.82
C ASN A 22 -17.54 7.86 3.47
N ALA A 23 -18.26 6.73 3.53
CA ALA A 23 -18.74 5.98 2.37
C ALA A 23 -19.56 6.84 1.40
N ILE A 24 -19.58 6.43 0.14
CA ILE A 24 -20.34 7.12 -0.90
C ILE A 24 -21.72 6.49 -0.94
N ALA A 25 -22.77 7.30 -0.98
CA ALA A 25 -24.12 6.80 -1.05
C ALA A 25 -24.34 5.96 -2.33
N GLN A 26 -25.00 4.81 -2.17
CA GLN A 26 -25.47 3.94 -3.27
C GLN A 26 -24.36 3.35 -4.19
N PRO A 27 -23.39 2.60 -3.64
CA PRO A 27 -22.31 1.98 -4.40
C PRO A 27 -22.78 1.07 -5.56
N ARG A 28 -23.99 0.51 -5.48
CA ARG A 28 -24.57 -0.35 -6.52
C ARG A 28 -24.83 0.38 -7.84
N LEU A 29 -25.14 1.68 -7.81
CA LEU A 29 -25.34 2.48 -9.02
C LEU A 29 -24.02 2.90 -9.67
N ILE A 30 -22.92 2.81 -8.92
CA ILE A 30 -21.60 3.24 -9.36
C ILE A 30 -20.93 2.16 -10.23
N GLY A 31 -21.23 0.89 -10.02
CA GLY A 31 -20.66 -0.22 -10.80
C GLY A 31 -20.91 -0.08 -12.31
N SER A 32 -22.17 0.10 -12.71
CA SER A 32 -22.53 0.27 -14.13
C SER A 32 -21.96 1.54 -14.76
N LEU A 33 -21.93 2.64 -13.99
CA LEU A 33 -21.33 3.90 -14.44
C LEU A 33 -19.82 3.72 -14.68
N LEU A 34 -19.09 3.11 -13.74
CA LEU A 34 -17.66 2.87 -13.88
C LEU A 34 -17.36 1.96 -15.07
N THR A 35 -18.13 0.88 -15.27
CA THR A 35 -17.99 0.02 -16.44
C THR A 35 -18.22 0.78 -17.74
N ALA A 36 -19.26 1.63 -17.81
CA ALA A 36 -19.51 2.47 -18.98
C ALA A 36 -18.34 3.43 -19.26
N MET A 37 -17.76 4.04 -18.21
CA MET A 37 -16.58 4.92 -18.34
C MET A 37 -15.35 4.16 -18.84
N LEU A 38 -15.09 2.96 -18.32
CA LEU A 38 -13.98 2.10 -18.75
C LEU A 38 -14.11 1.74 -20.24
N GLU A 39 -15.30 1.29 -20.65
CA GLU A 39 -15.57 0.88 -22.03
C GLU A 39 -15.51 2.08 -23.00
N PHE A 40 -16.11 3.21 -22.62
CA PHE A 40 -16.12 4.41 -23.45
C PHE A 40 -14.72 5.01 -23.61
N SER A 41 -13.94 5.08 -22.52
CA SER A 41 -12.55 5.55 -22.57
C SER A 41 -11.71 4.65 -23.46
N ALA A 42 -11.78 3.32 -23.28
CA ALA A 42 -11.02 2.38 -24.10
C ALA A 42 -11.36 2.51 -25.60
N LYS A 43 -12.64 2.70 -25.95
CA LYS A 43 -13.05 2.92 -27.35
C LYS A 43 -12.58 4.24 -27.93
N THR A 44 -12.50 5.29 -27.12
CA THR A 44 -12.22 6.66 -27.58
C THR A 44 -10.73 6.97 -27.61
N THR A 45 -9.98 6.55 -26.60
CA THR A 45 -8.57 6.91 -26.40
C THR A 45 -7.62 5.72 -26.55
N GLY A 46 -8.16 4.50 -26.66
CA GLY A 46 -7.37 3.26 -26.66
C GLY A 46 -6.93 2.80 -25.28
N ALA A 47 -7.30 3.50 -24.20
CA ALA A 47 -6.92 3.15 -22.83
C ALA A 47 -8.12 3.25 -21.85
N PRO A 48 -8.30 2.27 -20.95
CA PRO A 48 -9.33 2.36 -19.92
C PRO A 48 -8.96 3.39 -18.85
N VAL A 49 -9.98 3.92 -18.15
CA VAL A 49 -9.78 4.80 -17.01
C VAL A 49 -9.11 4.03 -15.86
N SER A 50 -7.99 4.52 -15.35
CA SER A 50 -7.29 3.93 -14.21
C SER A 50 -7.41 4.78 -12.93
N PHE A 51 -7.64 6.09 -13.07
CA PHE A 51 -7.71 7.01 -11.93
C PHE A 51 -8.68 8.17 -12.22
N ILE A 52 -9.49 8.51 -11.23
CA ILE A 52 -10.42 9.65 -11.24
C ILE A 52 -10.23 10.43 -9.95
N GLU A 53 -9.97 11.73 -10.04
CA GLU A 53 -9.84 12.62 -8.89
C GLU A 53 -11.00 13.62 -8.85
N PHE A 54 -11.64 13.72 -7.70
CA PHE A 54 -12.61 14.75 -7.33
C PHE A 54 -12.03 15.62 -6.22
N ALA A 55 -12.76 16.66 -5.79
CA ALA A 55 -12.28 17.62 -4.80
C ALA A 55 -11.74 16.98 -3.49
N ASN A 56 -12.41 15.95 -2.97
CA ASN A 56 -12.03 15.30 -1.71
C ASN A 56 -11.93 13.76 -1.81
N VAL A 57 -12.25 13.20 -2.97
CA VAL A 57 -12.31 11.75 -3.21
C VAL A 57 -11.51 11.42 -4.45
N ALA A 58 -10.74 10.35 -4.39
CA ALA A 58 -10.11 9.74 -5.54
C ALA A 58 -10.63 8.32 -5.73
N VAL A 59 -10.63 7.86 -6.97
CA VAL A 59 -11.03 6.51 -7.37
C VAL A 59 -9.91 5.91 -8.20
N THR A 60 -9.39 4.78 -7.77
CA THR A 60 -8.50 3.97 -8.61
C THR A 60 -9.23 2.73 -9.07
N ILE A 61 -9.07 2.40 -10.35
CA ILE A 61 -9.68 1.23 -10.96
C ILE A 61 -8.56 0.31 -11.48
N VAL A 62 -8.57 -0.93 -11.03
CA VAL A 62 -7.63 -1.98 -11.45
C VAL A 62 -8.44 -3.13 -12.04
N THR A 63 -8.01 -3.67 -13.17
CA THR A 63 -8.69 -4.77 -13.86
C THR A 63 -7.77 -5.96 -13.97
N ASN A 64 -8.29 -7.14 -13.64
CA ASN A 64 -7.69 -8.43 -13.96
C ASN A 64 -8.40 -8.97 -15.19
N GLU A 65 -7.73 -8.86 -16.35
CA GLU A 65 -8.32 -9.24 -17.63
C GLU A 65 -8.56 -10.73 -17.78
N SER A 66 -7.75 -11.56 -17.12
CA SER A 66 -7.89 -13.02 -17.13
C SER A 66 -9.12 -13.46 -16.35
N ALA A 67 -9.30 -12.90 -15.14
CA ALA A 67 -10.43 -13.20 -14.28
C ALA A 67 -11.72 -12.44 -14.64
N LYS A 68 -11.62 -11.43 -15.52
CA LYS A 68 -12.73 -10.52 -15.90
C LYS A 68 -13.36 -9.81 -14.69
N VAL A 69 -12.55 -9.48 -13.70
CA VAL A 69 -12.94 -8.74 -12.48
C VAL A 69 -12.18 -7.42 -12.41
N CYS A 70 -12.86 -6.38 -11.95
CA CYS A 70 -12.32 -5.06 -11.69
C CYS A 70 -12.47 -4.72 -10.21
N CYS A 71 -11.47 -4.08 -9.62
CA CYS A 71 -11.54 -3.45 -8.31
C CYS A 71 -11.57 -1.93 -8.48
N ALA A 72 -12.61 -1.29 -7.94
CA ALA A 72 -12.67 0.16 -7.79
C ALA A 72 -12.53 0.52 -6.31
N LEU A 73 -11.45 1.23 -5.98
CA LEU A 73 -11.16 1.70 -4.63
C LEU A 73 -11.40 3.21 -4.53
N PHE A 74 -12.24 3.61 -3.59
CA PHE A 74 -12.53 5.00 -3.26
C PHE A 74 -11.79 5.40 -1.99
N PHE A 75 -11.06 6.50 -2.07
CA PHE A 75 -10.22 6.97 -0.98
C PHE A 75 -10.10 8.51 -0.98
N ASP A 76 -9.51 9.10 0.06
CA ASP A 76 -9.26 10.54 0.08
C ASP A 76 -8.07 10.89 -0.82
N VAL A 77 -8.16 12.02 -1.53
CA VAL A 77 -7.09 12.51 -2.42
C VAL A 77 -5.71 12.58 -1.71
N ALA A 78 -5.71 12.87 -0.41
CA ALA A 78 -4.50 12.91 0.42
C ALA A 78 -3.70 11.58 0.45
N ASP A 79 -4.35 10.42 0.21
CA ASP A 79 -3.66 9.13 0.16
C ASP A 79 -2.97 8.90 -1.20
N GLY A 80 -3.29 9.70 -2.22
CA GLY A 80 -2.61 9.74 -3.51
C GLY A 80 -2.76 8.50 -4.42
N PRO A 81 -2.53 8.67 -5.73
CA PRO A 81 -2.86 7.67 -6.74
C PRO A 81 -2.04 6.38 -6.63
N LYS A 82 -0.74 6.47 -6.33
CA LYS A 82 0.17 5.31 -6.23
C LYS A 82 -0.31 4.32 -5.15
N PHE A 83 -0.63 4.82 -3.96
CA PHE A 83 -1.08 3.98 -2.85
C PHE A 83 -2.46 3.38 -3.12
N GLY A 84 -3.40 4.19 -3.63
CA GLY A 84 -4.73 3.68 -4.01
C GLY A 84 -4.66 2.58 -5.07
N ALA A 85 -3.81 2.74 -6.09
CA ALA A 85 -3.59 1.72 -7.11
C ALA A 85 -3.00 0.44 -6.54
N PHE A 86 -1.96 0.57 -5.72
CA PHE A 86 -1.33 -0.56 -5.07
C PHE A 86 -2.31 -1.36 -4.21
N LEU A 87 -3.04 -0.69 -3.32
CA LEU A 87 -4.00 -1.36 -2.45
C LEU A 87 -5.16 -1.99 -3.23
N ALA A 88 -5.67 -1.32 -4.27
CA ALA A 88 -6.69 -1.90 -5.15
C ALA A 88 -6.18 -3.16 -5.87
N HIS A 89 -4.90 -3.21 -6.23
CA HIS A 89 -4.28 -4.38 -6.84
C HIS A 89 -4.18 -5.54 -5.85
N GLU A 90 -3.71 -5.30 -4.63
CA GLU A 90 -3.62 -6.33 -3.58
C GLU A 90 -5.00 -6.91 -3.22
N ILE A 91 -6.02 -6.06 -3.09
CA ILE A 91 -7.40 -6.49 -2.85
C ILE A 91 -7.92 -7.34 -4.01
N LEU A 92 -7.68 -6.91 -5.25
CA LEU A 92 -8.13 -7.65 -6.44
C LEU A 92 -7.43 -9.00 -6.58
N ALA A 93 -6.12 -9.04 -6.36
CA ALA A 93 -5.33 -10.27 -6.41
C ALA A 93 -5.84 -11.29 -5.37
N ALA A 94 -5.98 -10.85 -4.12
CA ALA A 94 -6.49 -11.72 -3.05
C ALA A 94 -7.91 -12.24 -3.33
N PHE A 95 -8.78 -11.41 -3.91
CA PHE A 95 -10.12 -11.83 -4.29
C PHE A 95 -10.12 -12.87 -5.41
N VAL A 96 -9.31 -12.65 -6.45
CA VAL A 96 -9.19 -13.58 -7.59
C VAL A 96 -8.59 -14.90 -7.12
N ASP A 97 -7.58 -14.87 -6.26
CA ASP A 97 -6.94 -16.08 -5.75
C ASP A 97 -7.89 -16.92 -4.88
N GLU A 98 -8.71 -16.27 -4.06
CA GLU A 98 -9.68 -16.98 -3.20
C GLU A 98 -10.85 -17.57 -3.98
N TYR A 99 -11.37 -16.84 -4.96
CA TYR A 99 -12.61 -17.20 -5.66
C TYR A 99 -12.39 -17.64 -7.10
N ALA A 100 -11.16 -17.97 -7.51
CA ALA A 100 -10.80 -18.31 -8.89
C ALA A 100 -11.74 -19.37 -9.52
N SER A 101 -12.12 -20.39 -8.74
CA SER A 101 -13.03 -21.45 -9.18
C SER A 101 -14.46 -20.98 -9.40
N ASP A 102 -14.91 -19.99 -8.63
CA ASP A 102 -16.30 -19.52 -8.59
C ASP A 102 -16.54 -18.39 -9.59
N LEU A 103 -15.47 -17.68 -9.99
CA LEU A 103 -15.51 -16.64 -11.01
C LEU A 103 -15.92 -17.15 -12.40
N GLY A 104 -15.82 -18.46 -12.67
CA GLY A 104 -16.38 -19.06 -13.88
C GLY A 104 -17.92 -19.10 -13.92
N ASN A 105 -18.59 -18.99 -12.76
CA ASN A 105 -20.03 -19.23 -12.58
C ASN A 105 -20.78 -18.02 -12.02
N ILE A 106 -20.32 -16.78 -12.32
CA ILE A 106 -20.74 -15.50 -11.72
C ILE A 106 -22.27 -15.17 -11.78
N GLY A 107 -23.12 -16.01 -12.37
CA GLY A 107 -24.56 -15.78 -12.50
C GLY A 107 -25.46 -16.35 -11.39
N HIS A 108 -24.98 -17.23 -10.49
CA HIS A 108 -25.89 -18.05 -9.68
C HIS A 108 -26.16 -17.56 -8.25
N ASN A 109 -25.17 -17.02 -7.51
CA ASN A 109 -25.38 -16.51 -6.14
C ASN A 109 -24.35 -15.43 -5.73
N LEU A 110 -24.77 -14.17 -5.69
CA LEU A 110 -23.94 -13.04 -5.20
C LEU A 110 -23.63 -13.09 -3.70
N ARG A 111 -24.28 -13.99 -2.95
CA ARG A 111 -24.01 -14.18 -1.51
C ARG A 111 -22.68 -14.88 -1.24
N ASP A 112 -22.13 -15.56 -2.23
CA ASP A 112 -20.95 -16.44 -2.05
C ASP A 112 -19.67 -15.63 -1.76
N PHE A 113 -19.62 -14.36 -2.18
CA PHE A 113 -18.46 -13.49 -2.00
C PHE A 113 -18.49 -12.66 -0.70
N HIS A 114 -19.53 -12.77 0.14
CA HIS A 114 -19.65 -11.93 1.35
C HIS A 114 -18.57 -12.25 2.40
N GLY A 115 -18.07 -13.49 2.41
CA GLY A 115 -16.98 -13.93 3.30
C GLY A 115 -15.69 -13.12 3.13
N PHE A 116 -15.47 -12.54 1.94
CA PHE A 116 -14.31 -11.71 1.66
C PHE A 116 -14.17 -10.49 2.57
N HIS A 117 -15.29 -10.03 3.17
CA HIS A 117 -15.29 -8.91 4.11
C HIS A 117 -14.27 -9.08 5.26
N TYR A 118 -14.11 -10.31 5.74
CA TYR A 118 -13.22 -10.65 6.86
C TYR A 118 -11.74 -10.58 6.46
N LYS A 119 -11.40 -10.82 5.19
CA LYS A 119 -10.01 -10.76 4.71
C LYS A 119 -9.53 -9.36 4.38
N ILE A 120 -10.41 -8.41 4.09
CA ILE A 120 -9.98 -7.06 3.68
C ILE A 120 -9.09 -6.38 4.73
N SER A 121 -9.40 -6.52 6.01
CA SER A 121 -8.58 -5.93 7.08
C SER A 121 -7.21 -6.58 7.19
N GLU A 122 -7.12 -7.88 6.89
CA GLU A 122 -5.84 -8.60 6.79
C GLU A 122 -5.06 -8.12 5.57
N ILE A 123 -5.68 -8.02 4.39
CA ILE A 123 -5.05 -7.54 3.16
C ILE A 123 -4.48 -6.13 3.35
N ILE A 124 -5.24 -5.21 3.94
CA ILE A 124 -4.76 -3.84 4.20
C ILE A 124 -3.54 -3.84 5.13
N ARG A 125 -3.53 -4.71 6.15
CA ARG A 125 -2.39 -4.84 7.08
C ARG A 125 -1.17 -5.46 6.40
N ASP A 126 -1.40 -6.48 5.59
CA ASP A 126 -0.36 -7.24 4.89
C ASP A 126 0.18 -6.53 3.66
N ALA A 127 -0.52 -5.52 3.14
CA ALA A 127 -0.09 -4.64 2.05
C ALA A 127 1.25 -3.92 2.35
N ILE A 128 1.71 -3.93 3.60
CA ILE A 128 3.06 -3.49 3.99
C ILE A 128 4.16 -4.39 3.39
N LYS A 129 3.95 -5.72 3.34
CA LYS A 129 4.98 -6.68 2.92
C LYS A 129 5.36 -6.49 1.44
N PRO A 130 4.41 -6.36 0.49
CA PRO A 130 4.75 -6.13 -0.91
C PRO A 130 5.44 -4.78 -1.14
N ILE A 131 5.15 -3.72 -0.36
CA ILE A 131 5.87 -2.43 -0.46
C ILE A 131 7.36 -2.63 -0.21
N LEU A 132 7.71 -3.37 0.85
CA LEU A 132 9.10 -3.68 1.16
C LEU A 132 9.74 -4.62 0.12
N ALA A 133 8.97 -5.57 -0.43
CA ALA A 133 9.44 -6.45 -1.50
C ALA A 133 9.76 -5.68 -2.78
N THR A 134 8.89 -4.74 -3.19
CA THR A 134 9.16 -3.85 -4.34
C THR A 134 10.39 -2.97 -4.09
N LEU A 135 10.54 -2.46 -2.87
CA LEU A 135 11.74 -1.68 -2.50
C LEU A 135 13.02 -2.53 -2.61
N GLN A 136 12.99 -3.79 -2.18
CA GLN A 136 14.13 -4.72 -2.30
C GLN A 136 14.52 -5.01 -3.76
N GLN A 137 13.54 -5.05 -4.67
CA GLN A 137 13.79 -5.27 -6.09
C GLN A 137 14.50 -4.08 -6.76
N HIS A 138 14.49 -2.90 -6.14
CA HIS A 138 15.15 -1.73 -6.69
C HIS A 138 16.68 -1.91 -6.65
N ARG A 139 17.32 -1.76 -7.82
CA ARG A 139 18.77 -1.90 -7.96
C ARG A 139 19.50 -0.96 -7.00
N GLY A 140 20.34 -1.54 -6.14
CA GLY A 140 21.13 -0.81 -5.15
C GLY A 140 20.58 -0.93 -3.73
N ILE A 141 19.31 -1.28 -3.53
CA ILE A 141 18.78 -1.66 -2.22
C ILE A 141 19.32 -3.04 -1.85
N GLN A 142 19.83 -3.19 -0.63
CA GLN A 142 20.38 -4.45 -0.13
C GLN A 142 19.42 -5.16 0.81
N LYS A 143 18.75 -4.39 1.70
CA LYS A 143 17.75 -4.88 2.64
C LYS A 143 16.84 -3.74 3.09
N ALA A 144 15.60 -4.07 3.40
CA ALA A 144 14.66 -3.19 4.08
C ALA A 144 14.04 -3.92 5.28
N ILE A 145 13.87 -3.21 6.39
CA ILE A 145 13.35 -3.75 7.65
C ILE A 145 12.34 -2.73 8.16
N LEU A 146 11.12 -3.18 8.43
CA LEU A 146 10.11 -2.41 9.14
C LEU A 146 10.09 -2.86 10.59
N VAL A 147 10.22 -1.90 11.50
CA VAL A 147 10.16 -2.09 12.94
C VAL A 147 9.00 -1.31 13.50
N THR A 148 8.18 -1.94 14.34
CA THR A 148 7.06 -1.31 15.06
C THR A 148 7.23 -1.53 16.54
N GLU A 149 7.16 -0.47 17.34
CA GLU A 149 7.30 -0.46 18.81
C GLU A 149 8.51 -1.28 19.29
N ASP A 150 8.34 -2.58 19.51
CA ASP A 150 9.36 -3.49 20.04
C ASP A 150 9.60 -4.75 19.17
N ALA A 151 9.10 -4.78 17.93
CA ALA A 151 9.21 -5.95 17.06
C ALA A 151 9.59 -5.60 15.62
N VAL A 152 10.39 -6.48 15.01
CA VAL A 152 10.61 -6.47 13.56
C VAL A 152 9.36 -7.04 12.89
N THR A 153 8.51 -6.17 12.34
CA THR A 153 7.26 -6.55 11.68
C THR A 153 7.53 -7.30 10.39
N HIS A 154 8.52 -6.82 9.63
CA HIS A 154 8.90 -7.43 8.36
C HIS A 154 10.35 -7.10 8.02
N ALA A 155 11.07 -8.06 7.46
CA ALA A 155 12.41 -7.88 6.92
C ALA A 155 12.51 -8.60 5.58
N THR A 156 13.12 -7.94 4.60
CA THR A 156 13.26 -8.50 3.24
C THR A 156 14.35 -9.58 3.15
N VAL A 157 15.15 -9.73 4.20
CA VAL A 157 16.20 -10.74 4.38
C VAL A 157 16.22 -11.17 5.85
N GLU A 158 16.80 -12.33 6.14
CA GLU A 158 17.01 -12.78 7.52
C GLU A 158 17.92 -11.80 8.28
N VAL A 159 17.51 -11.44 9.49
CA VAL A 159 18.21 -10.47 10.35
C VAL A 159 18.17 -10.91 11.80
N ASP A 160 19.21 -10.56 12.56
CA ASP A 160 19.21 -10.64 14.01
C ASP A 160 18.23 -9.59 14.57
N GLN A 161 17.02 -10.03 14.89
CA GLN A 161 15.95 -9.15 15.35
C GLN A 161 16.32 -8.43 16.65
N LEU A 162 16.93 -9.14 17.61
CA LEU A 162 17.34 -8.56 18.88
C LEU A 162 18.43 -7.51 18.67
N GLY A 163 19.43 -7.83 17.86
CA GLY A 163 20.48 -6.90 17.49
C GLY A 163 19.94 -5.65 16.79
N VAL A 164 18.97 -5.79 15.88
CA VAL A 164 18.32 -4.65 15.22
C VAL A 164 17.59 -3.77 16.23
N LEU A 165 16.78 -4.35 17.12
CA LEU A 165 15.98 -3.61 18.09
C LEU A 165 16.84 -2.81 19.07
N VAL A 166 17.86 -3.45 19.68
CA VAL A 166 18.74 -2.80 20.67
C VAL A 166 19.53 -1.65 20.04
N ASN A 167 20.08 -1.85 18.84
CA ASN A 167 20.83 -0.81 18.14
C ASN A 167 19.91 0.33 17.68
N LEU A 168 18.70 0.01 17.21
CA LEU A 168 17.74 1.01 16.78
C LEU A 168 17.25 1.87 17.94
N GLN A 169 16.94 1.26 19.09
CA GLN A 169 16.55 1.99 20.30
C GLN A 169 17.65 2.94 20.76
N SER A 170 18.90 2.46 20.78
CA SER A 170 20.07 3.27 21.13
C SER A 170 20.23 4.46 20.18
N LEU A 171 20.09 4.22 18.87
CA LEU A 171 20.18 5.26 17.85
C LEU A 171 19.06 6.30 17.99
N ARG A 172 17.81 5.86 18.18
CA ARG A 172 16.65 6.75 18.37
C ARG A 172 16.82 7.64 19.59
N ASN A 173 17.28 7.08 20.71
CA ASN A 173 17.51 7.85 21.94
C ASN A 173 18.62 8.90 21.75
N LEU A 174 19.73 8.52 21.12
CA LEU A 174 20.82 9.46 20.82
C LEU A 174 20.36 10.58 19.88
N ALA A 175 19.66 10.24 18.80
CA ALA A 175 19.15 11.21 17.84
C ALA A 175 18.11 12.15 18.46
N ALA A 176 17.19 11.61 19.28
CA ALA A 176 16.19 12.40 19.99
C ALA A 176 16.84 13.39 20.96
N ASN A 177 17.84 12.95 21.74
CA ASN A 177 18.54 13.83 22.67
C ASN A 177 19.29 14.96 21.95
N MET A 178 19.93 14.67 20.82
CA MET A 178 20.63 15.69 20.02
C MET A 178 19.67 16.69 19.39
N MET A 179 18.54 16.23 18.85
CA MET A 179 17.57 17.11 18.20
C MET A 179 16.75 17.92 19.22
N ALA A 180 16.48 17.37 20.40
CA ALA A 180 15.83 18.09 21.49
C ALA A 180 16.65 19.33 21.93
N PHE A 181 17.98 19.26 21.88
CA PHE A 181 18.85 20.40 22.18
C PHE A 181 18.63 21.60 21.24
N VAL A 182 18.26 21.34 19.98
CA VAL A 182 17.93 22.37 18.99
C VAL A 182 16.42 22.62 18.86
N GLY A 183 15.60 22.03 19.74
CA GLY A 183 14.15 22.20 19.73
C GLY A 183 13.43 21.48 18.57
N ASP A 184 14.03 20.43 18.01
CA ASP A 184 13.51 19.71 16.85
C ASP A 184 13.47 18.18 17.08
N SER A 185 12.98 17.42 16.12
CA SER A 185 12.82 15.96 16.16
C SER A 185 13.52 15.27 14.98
N ALA A 186 14.20 14.15 15.24
CA ALA A 186 14.88 13.40 14.19
C ALA A 186 13.86 12.65 13.32
N GLN A 187 13.65 13.12 12.08
CA GLN A 187 12.80 12.44 11.10
C GLN A 187 13.51 11.29 10.39
N SER A 188 14.81 11.45 10.13
CA SER A 188 15.64 10.40 9.57
C SER A 188 17.10 10.54 10.00
N VAL A 189 17.79 9.40 10.07
CA VAL A 189 19.22 9.30 10.37
C VAL A 189 19.86 8.47 9.28
N THR A 190 20.87 9.04 8.61
CA THR A 190 21.65 8.32 7.61
C THR A 190 23.03 7.99 8.17
N ILE A 191 23.30 6.70 8.35
CA ILE A 191 24.60 6.19 8.77
C ILE A 191 25.38 5.82 7.51
N GLN A 192 26.43 6.58 7.25
CA GLN A 192 27.32 6.33 6.12
C GLN A 192 28.44 5.38 6.55
N GLY A 193 28.27 4.07 6.31
CA GLY A 193 29.28 3.06 6.62
C GLY A 193 30.49 3.04 5.68
N GLY A 194 31.42 2.11 5.88
CA GLY A 194 32.61 1.94 5.03
C GLY A 194 32.32 1.53 3.57
N ARG A 195 33.32 1.76 2.71
CA ARG A 195 33.46 1.64 1.23
C ARG A 195 32.22 1.67 0.33
N ASN A 196 31.12 0.95 0.57
CA ASN A 196 30.01 0.85 -0.39
C ASN A 196 28.58 0.71 0.20
N CYS A 197 28.36 0.95 1.51
CA CYS A 197 27.04 0.80 2.13
C CYS A 197 26.63 2.03 2.96
N SER A 198 25.37 2.44 2.80
CA SER A 198 24.69 3.42 3.64
C SER A 198 23.46 2.79 4.26
N ILE A 199 23.16 3.15 5.50
CA ILE A 199 21.94 2.75 6.18
C ILE A 199 21.12 4.01 6.45
N GLN A 200 19.88 4.03 5.99
CA GLN A 200 18.92 5.09 6.31
C GLN A 200 17.90 4.52 7.29
N VAL A 201 17.72 5.23 8.40
CA VAL A 201 16.71 4.96 9.42
C VAL A 201 15.72 6.12 9.38
N SER A 202 14.48 5.85 8.99
CA SER A 202 13.45 6.88 8.83
C SER A 202 12.25 6.57 9.70
N ALA A 203 11.82 7.54 10.51
CA ALA A 203 10.65 7.41 11.35
C ALA A 203 9.37 7.41 10.49
N ILE A 204 8.47 6.45 10.73
CA ILE A 204 7.14 6.39 10.14
C ILE A 204 6.14 6.60 11.27
N GLU A 205 5.49 7.77 11.28
CA GLU A 205 4.59 8.18 12.37
C GLU A 205 5.26 7.99 13.76
N ALA A 206 4.48 7.89 14.85
CA ALA A 206 5.04 7.79 16.20
C ALA A 206 5.67 6.42 16.51
N ASN A 207 5.16 5.33 15.92
CA ASN A 207 5.38 3.98 16.42
C ASN A 207 6.10 3.05 15.43
N ALA A 208 6.49 3.53 14.26
CA ALA A 208 7.14 2.70 13.25
C ALA A 208 8.44 3.32 12.71
N THR A 209 9.32 2.48 12.18
CA THR A 209 10.60 2.91 11.63
C THR A 209 10.99 2.00 10.47
N LEU A 210 11.33 2.62 9.34
CA LEU A 210 11.90 1.93 8.20
C LEU A 210 13.43 2.02 8.26
N VAL A 211 14.09 0.89 8.23
CA VAL A 211 15.55 0.77 8.14
C VAL A 211 15.90 0.19 6.78
N VAL A 212 16.67 0.92 5.98
CA VAL A 212 17.07 0.50 4.63
C VAL A 212 18.58 0.56 4.49
N ALA A 213 19.21 -0.54 4.10
CA ALA A 213 20.61 -0.53 3.68
C ALA A 213 20.70 -0.51 2.15
N PHE A 214 21.51 0.39 1.60
CA PHE A 214 21.65 0.59 0.17
C PHE A 214 23.10 0.89 -0.24
N ARG A 215 23.41 0.66 -1.52
CA ARG A 215 24.74 0.86 -2.09
C ARG A 215 25.04 2.35 -2.24
N LYS A 216 26.26 2.75 -1.86
CA LYS A 216 26.82 4.07 -2.17
C LYS A 216 27.21 4.18 -3.65
N GLY A 217 27.32 5.41 -4.16
CA GLY A 217 27.78 5.70 -5.52
C GLY A 217 26.64 6.04 -6.48
N GLU A 218 26.78 5.62 -7.74
CA GLU A 218 25.90 5.99 -8.86
C GLU A 218 24.40 5.78 -8.60
N HIS A 219 24.05 4.75 -7.82
CA HIS A 219 22.66 4.38 -7.55
C HIS A 219 22.07 5.06 -6.29
N ALA A 220 22.88 5.80 -5.52
CA ALA A 220 22.46 6.32 -4.22
C ALA A 220 21.26 7.28 -4.34
N ALA A 221 21.28 8.19 -5.32
CA ALA A 221 20.17 9.12 -5.54
C ALA A 221 18.87 8.38 -5.90
N SER A 222 18.94 7.39 -6.80
CA SER A 222 17.78 6.58 -7.18
C SER A 222 17.26 5.75 -6.01
N CYS A 223 18.15 5.20 -5.16
CA CYS A 223 17.76 4.49 -3.96
C CYS A 223 17.01 5.39 -2.98
N LEU A 224 17.48 6.63 -2.76
CA LEU A 224 16.81 7.58 -1.88
C LEU A 224 15.41 7.94 -2.38
N VAL A 225 15.23 8.09 -3.70
CA VAL A 225 13.90 8.30 -4.30
C VAL A 225 12.98 7.11 -4.03
N ALA A 226 13.47 5.88 -4.25
CA ALA A 226 12.70 4.67 -3.97
C ALA A 226 12.35 4.51 -2.48
N ILE A 227 13.29 4.85 -1.58
CA ILE A 227 13.06 4.84 -0.13
C ILE A 227 12.00 5.86 0.25
N ASN A 228 12.05 7.08 -0.28
CA ASN A 228 11.05 8.11 -0.02
C ASN A 228 9.67 7.72 -0.55
N ASP A 229 9.59 7.14 -1.74
CA ASP A 229 8.35 6.60 -2.30
C ASP A 229 7.76 5.51 -1.38
N ALA A 230 8.58 4.56 -0.93
CA ALA A 230 8.17 3.51 0.00
C ALA A 230 7.74 4.09 1.36
N MET A 231 8.46 5.08 1.89
CA MET A 231 8.10 5.80 3.12
C MET A 231 6.72 6.46 3.01
N HIS A 232 6.43 7.12 1.88
CA HIS A 232 5.12 7.71 1.63
C HIS A 232 4.01 6.65 1.58
N MET A 233 4.26 5.51 0.92
CA MET A 233 3.31 4.40 0.88
C MET A 233 3.09 3.77 2.25
N LEU A 234 4.15 3.56 3.04
CA LEU A 234 4.07 2.96 4.38
C LEU A 234 3.38 3.87 5.38
N THR A 235 3.71 5.16 5.40
CA THR A 235 3.03 6.15 6.27
C THR A 235 1.52 6.12 6.02
N ARG A 236 1.12 6.06 4.75
CA ARG A 236 -0.31 5.98 4.38
C ARG A 236 -0.90 4.61 4.70
N GLY A 237 -0.19 3.51 4.44
CA GLY A 237 -0.65 2.16 4.76
C GLY A 237 -0.88 1.93 6.25
N MET A 238 0.07 2.35 7.09
CA MET A 238 0.05 2.11 8.53
C MET A 238 -1.02 2.94 9.25
N SER A 239 -1.13 4.23 8.91
CA SER A 239 -2.19 5.11 9.40
C SER A 239 -3.59 4.53 9.14
N ARG A 240 -3.75 3.85 7.99
CA ARG A 240 -5.03 3.32 7.53
C ARG A 240 -5.32 1.91 8.02
N ALA A 241 -4.31 1.07 8.17
CA ALA A 241 -4.47 -0.24 8.82
C ALA A 241 -5.02 -0.06 10.25
N LEU A 242 -4.51 0.94 10.98
CA LEU A 242 -5.00 1.31 12.32
C LEU A 242 -6.42 1.91 12.30
N ALA A 243 -6.77 2.68 11.27
CA ALA A 243 -8.11 3.29 11.14
C ALA A 243 -9.18 2.34 10.55
N SER A 244 -8.79 1.15 10.07
CA SER A 244 -9.68 0.15 9.46
C SER A 244 -10.09 -0.99 10.41
N LEU A 245 -9.59 -0.95 11.65
CA LEU A 245 -9.99 -1.77 12.80
C LEU A 245 -11.02 -1.00 13.64
#